data_AF-A0A0C9UN16-F1
#
_entry.id   AF-A0A0C9UN16-F1
#
_cell.length_a   1.000
_cell.length_b   1.000
_cell.length_c   1.000
_cell.angle_alpha   90.00
_cell.angle_beta   90.00
_cell.angle_gamma   90.00
#
_symmetry.space_group_name_H-M   'P 1'
#
loop_
_entity.id
_entity.type
_entity.pdbx_description
1 polymer ?
#
loop_
_entity_poly.entity_id
_entity_poly.type
_entity_poly.pdbx_seq_one_letter_code
_entity_poly.pdbx_strand_id
1 'polypeptide(L)' 'ACVVNAHLHSPLHQIKQWNGSFFKESSLANAGLVLQLGHDHTLCLAGGTRIHNHLMSVKDVNGLHNVQLTW' A
#
# COMPACT_ATOMS: atom_id res chain seq x y z
N ALA A 1 14.56 1.42 0.23
CA ALA A 1 13.13 1.20 0.54
C ALA A 1 12.69 2.00 1.79
N CYS A 2 12.89 3.32 1.82
CA CYS A 2 12.51 4.14 2.99
C CYS A 2 11.01 4.48 2.99
N VAL A 3 10.44 4.81 1.83
CA VAL A 3 9.03 5.21 1.70
C VAL A 3 8.10 4.08 2.14
N VAL A 4 8.28 2.86 1.62
CA VAL A 4 7.44 1.71 1.98
C VAL A 4 7.51 1.42 3.49
N ASN A 5 8.71 1.35 4.06
CA ASN A 5 8.89 1.02 5.48
C ASN A 5 8.33 2.11 6.42
N ALA A 6 8.52 3.39 6.09
CA ALA A 6 7.99 4.50 6.87
C ALA A 6 6.45 4.57 6.85
N HIS A 7 5.82 4.01 5.82
CA HIS A 7 4.37 4.08 5.63
C HIS A 7 3.64 2.78 5.96
N LEU A 8 4.32 1.77 6.53
CA LEU A 8 3.68 0.52 6.97
C LEU A 8 2.50 0.77 7.92
N HIS A 9 2.63 1.77 8.80
CA HIS A 9 1.59 2.17 9.76
C HIS A 9 0.69 3.30 9.25
N SER A 10 0.91 3.81 8.04
CA SER A 10 0.07 4.83 7.41
C SER A 10 -0.14 4.51 5.91
N PRO A 11 -0.83 3.39 5.60
CA PRO A 11 -0.99 2.92 4.22
C PRO A 11 -1.90 3.81 3.36
N LEU A 12 -2.62 4.74 3.99
CA LEU A 12 -3.52 5.70 3.33
C LEU A 12 -2.87 7.07 3.14
N HIS A 13 -1.60 7.28 3.48
CA HIS A 13 -0.97 8.57 3.26
C HIS A 13 -0.86 8.89 1.75
N GLN A 14 -1.24 10.12 1.36
CA GLN A 14 -1.05 10.60 0.00
C GLN A 14 0.40 11.04 -0.19
N ILE A 15 1.08 10.37 -1.11
CA ILE A 15 2.45 10.70 -1.46
C ILE A 15 2.49 11.43 -2.79
N LYS A 16 3.58 12.16 -3.02
CA LYS A 16 3.88 12.73 -4.33
C LYS A 16 5.17 12.13 -4.86
N GLN A 17 5.18 11.85 -6.16
CA GLN A 17 6.33 11.33 -6.87
C GLN A 17 6.89 12.38 -7.81
N TRP A 18 8.21 12.55 -7.79
CA TRP A 18 8.91 13.38 -8.76
C TRP A 18 8.87 12.71 -10.13
N ASN A 19 8.40 13.44 -11.15
CA ASN A 19 8.29 12.93 -12.52
C ASN A 19 9.40 13.46 -13.47
N GLY A 20 10.36 14.23 -12.95
CA GLY A 20 11.38 14.92 -13.75
C GLY A 20 11.18 16.44 -13.86
N SER A 21 9.99 16.95 -13.55
CA SER A 21 9.69 18.40 -13.61
C SER A 21 8.90 18.91 -12.40
N PHE A 22 8.00 18.11 -11.84
CA PHE A 22 7.23 18.48 -10.65
C PHE A 22 6.85 17.24 -9.82
N PHE A 23 6.38 17.50 -8.61
CA PHE A 23 5.81 16.48 -7.73
C PHE A 23 4.33 16.25 -8.08
N LYS A 24 4.05 15.10 -8.70
CA LYS A 24 2.69 14.66 -9.04
C LYS A 24 2.14 13.73 -7.95
N GLU A 25 0.83 13.77 -7.70
CA GLU A 25 0.17 12.81 -6.82
C GLU A 25 0.43 11.37 -7.26
N SER A 26 0.66 10.50 -6.28
CA SER A 26 0.91 9.07 -6.47
C SER A 26 0.36 8.31 -5.26
N SER A 27 0.25 6.99 -5.37
CA SER A 27 -0.19 6.13 -4.27
C SER A 27 0.95 5.28 -3.73
N LEU A 28 0.82 4.89 -2.46
CA LEU A 28 1.74 3.95 -1.84
C LEU A 28 1.73 2.60 -2.56
N ALA A 29 0.60 2.16 -3.11
CA ALA A 29 0.54 0.99 -3.98
C ALA A 29 1.45 1.13 -5.21
N ASN A 30 1.48 2.31 -5.84
CA ASN A 30 2.34 2.58 -6.99
C ASN A 30 3.83 2.63 -6.61
N ALA A 31 4.13 3.00 -5.37
CA ALA A 31 5.48 2.91 -4.78
C ALA A 31 5.85 1.48 -4.34
N GLY A 32 4.93 0.50 -4.47
CA GLY A 32 5.16 -0.91 -4.14
C GLY A 32 4.80 -1.30 -2.71
N LEU A 33 4.11 -0.46 -1.94
CA LEU A 33 3.58 -0.87 -0.64
C LEU A 33 2.45 -1.88 -0.85
N VAL A 34 2.61 -3.05 -0.27
CA VAL A 34 1.58 -4.10 -0.18
C VAL A 34 1.20 -4.27 1.27
N LEU A 35 -0.08 -4.11 1.58
CA LEU A 35 -0.63 -4.28 2.90
C LEU A 35 -1.08 -5.74 3.08
N GLN A 36 -0.48 -6.45 4.01
CA GLN A 36 -0.95 -7.79 4.35
C GLN A 36 -2.12 -7.74 5.32
N LEU A 37 -3.24 -8.34 4.92
CA LEU A 37 -4.37 -8.59 5.80
C LEU A 37 -4.15 -9.94 6.46
N GLY A 38 -3.88 -9.94 7.77
CA GLY A 38 -3.53 -11.15 8.52
C GLY A 38 -2.68 -10.79 9.74
N HIS A 39 -1.81 -11.70 10.16
CA HIS A 39 -0.94 -11.51 11.32
C HIS A 39 0.26 -10.62 10.99
N ASP A 40 0.47 -9.56 11.78
CA ASP A 40 1.67 -8.72 11.87
C ASP A 40 2.39 -8.41 10.54
N HIS A 41 1.64 -8.10 9.48
CA HIS A 41 2.20 -7.78 8.16
C HIS A 41 3.10 -8.90 7.58
N THR A 42 2.92 -10.14 8.05
CA THR A 42 3.68 -11.33 7.64
C THR A 42 2.77 -12.41 7.08
N LEU A 43 3.32 -13.16 6.12
CA LEU A 43 2.56 -14.15 5.39
C LEU A 43 2.21 -15.29 6.34
N CYS A 44 0.91 -15.50 6.54
CA CYS A 44 0.43 -16.50 7.47
C CYS A 44 0.63 -17.90 6.87
N LEU A 45 1.71 -18.58 7.25
CA LEU A 45 2.03 -19.93 6.77
C LEU A 45 0.94 -20.96 7.14
N ALA A 46 0.16 -20.70 8.19
CA ALA A 46 -0.94 -21.54 8.63
C ALA A 46 -2.20 -21.45 7.72
N GLY A 47 -2.33 -20.41 6.90
CA GLY A 47 -3.51 -20.16 6.06
C GLY A 47 -3.59 -20.99 4.76
N GLY A 48 -2.57 -21.81 4.49
CA GLY A 48 -2.40 -22.46 3.19
C GLY A 48 -1.83 -21.50 2.15
N THR A 49 -1.15 -22.04 1.14
CA THR A 49 -0.35 -21.31 0.13
C THR A 49 -1.14 -20.42 -0.84
N ARG A 50 -2.39 -20.04 -0.51
CA ARG A 50 -3.24 -19.22 -1.36
C ARG A 50 -2.99 -17.75 -1.05
N ILE A 51 -2.07 -17.16 -1.80
CA ILE A 51 -1.80 -15.72 -1.76
C ILE A 51 -2.76 -15.05 -2.74
N HIS A 52 -3.71 -14.29 -2.21
CA HIS A 52 -4.56 -13.41 -3.01
C HIS A 52 -3.94 -12.03 -3.09
N ASN A 53 -3.96 -11.40 -4.27
CA ASN A 53 -3.54 -10.01 -4.46
C ASN A 53 -4.73 -9.21 -4.98
N HIS A 54 -5.07 -8.13 -4.29
CA HIS A 54 -6.20 -7.29 -4.68
C HIS A 54 -5.83 -5.82 -4.60
N LEU A 55 -6.02 -5.09 -5.70
CA LEU A 55 -5.97 -3.63 -5.69
C LEU A 55 -7.34 -3.12 -5.21
N MET A 56 -7.37 -2.37 -4.13
CA MET A 56 -8.60 -1.75 -3.63
C MET A 56 -8.49 -0.22 -3.66
N SER A 57 -9.63 0.44 -3.84
CA SER A 57 -9.75 1.88 -3.68
C SER A 57 -10.48 2.19 -2.37
N VAL A 58 -9.79 2.86 -1.46
CA VAL A 58 -10.32 3.32 -0.17
C VAL A 58 -10.61 4.81 -0.26
N LYS A 59 -11.78 5.25 0.24
CA LYS A 59 -12.13 6.67 0.32
C LYS A 59 -12.21 7.10 1.78
N ASP A 60 -11.54 8.20 2.11
CA ASP A 60 -11.50 8.84 3.42
C ASP A 60 -11.76 10.36 3.28
N VAL A 61 -11.81 11.10 4.39
CA VAL A 61 -11.88 12.57 4.43
C VAL A 61 -10.74 13.24 3.64
N ASN A 62 -9.59 12.57 3.51
CA ASN A 62 -8.45 13.10 2.76
C ASN A 62 -8.56 12.86 1.25
N GLY A 63 -9.42 11.95 0.78
CA GLY A 63 -9.58 11.65 -0.64
C GLY A 63 -9.67 10.16 -0.95
N LEU A 64 -9.27 9.78 -2.16
CA LEU A 64 -9.30 8.40 -2.64
C LEU A 64 -7.88 7.83 -2.74
N HIS A 65 -7.70 6.62 -2.24
CA HIS A 65 -6.41 5.97 -2.05
C HIS A 65 -6.44 4.58 -2.67
N ASN A 66 -5.50 4.31 -3.58
CA ASN A 66 -5.31 2.97 -4.10
C ASN A 66 -4.29 2.22 -3.24
N VAL A 67 -4.70 1.08 -2.69
CA VAL A 67 -3.91 0.24 -1.81
C VAL A 67 -3.83 -1.17 -2.39
N GLN A 68 -2.64 -1.76 -2.40
CA GLN A 68 -2.45 -3.16 -2.78
C GLN A 68 -2.55 -4.03 -1.54
N LEU A 69 -3.40 -5.05 -1.55
CA LEU A 69 -3.59 -5.94 -0.41
C LEU A 69 -3.29 -7.38 -0.76
N THR A 70 -2.84 -8.12 0.25
CA THR A 70 -2.64 -9.55 0.13
C THR A 70 -3.00 -10.31 1.39
N TRP A 71 -3.55 -11.52 1.25
CA TRP A 71 -3.93 -12.46 2.32
C TRP A 71 -4.02 -13.89 1.80
#